data_AF-A0A9E6UAF1-F1
#
_entry.id   AF-A0A9E6UAF1-F1
#
_cell.length_a   1.000
_cell.length_b   1.000
_cell.length_c   1.000
_cell.angle_alpha   90.00
_cell.angle_beta   90.00
_cell.angle_gamma   90.00
#
_symmetry.space_group_name_H-M   'P 1'
#
loop_
_entity.id
_entity.type
_entity.pdbx_description
1 polymer ?
#
loop_
_entity_poly.entity_id
_entity_poly.type
_entity_poly.pdbx_seq_one_letter_code
_entity_poly.pdbx_strand_id
1 'polypeptide(L)'
;MRGAAIATGALLLAGCATTPQGVPPVAVTAVAQTTPVGGVLGEDAADDPAIWRNAADPSRSLIVATDKNSGLNVYGLDGTVRDFAAAGEVNNVDLAEVSGQGVIVVASDRNDLVVAHIRVYRLDTTSGELTELGLFSSGPGEGYGLCMGVVDGQLRSYLNTKQGQIYEQAIEVSGASLTVSPLRTMSVPTQPEGCVVDPRNHALYIGEENAGIWRFPADSTDGEMVAAIDNQWLVADVEGLALAPDGIDGGYLVASSQGDNAFAVFSLPDMQPRGRFAIGAGAVGSVEETDGIELALGNFGPDYPEGLFVAQDGQNQPDTQNFKLVSWAAIRAALGL
;
A
#
# COMPACT_ATOMS: atom_id res chain seq x y z
N MET A 1 -45.05 -49.99 26.66
CA MET A 1 -45.45 -48.64 27.13
C MET A 1 -44.20 -47.85 27.47
N ARG A 2 -44.01 -46.73 26.76
CA ARG A 2 -43.18 -45.55 27.07
C ARG A 2 -41.67 -45.76 27.32
N GLY A 3 -40.89 -45.61 26.25
CA GLY A 3 -39.46 -45.29 26.33
C GLY A 3 -39.25 -43.81 26.63
N ALA A 4 -38.32 -43.50 27.53
CA ALA A 4 -37.93 -42.15 27.90
C ALA A 4 -36.84 -41.65 26.94
N ALA A 5 -37.13 -40.54 26.24
CA ALA A 5 -36.15 -39.81 25.45
C ALA A 5 -35.44 -38.80 26.37
N ILE A 6 -34.12 -38.90 26.48
CA ILE A 6 -33.27 -37.90 27.13
C ILE A 6 -32.95 -36.84 26.07
N ALA A 7 -33.50 -35.64 26.25
CA ALA A 7 -33.18 -34.48 25.43
C ALA A 7 -31.93 -33.81 26.00
N THR A 8 -30.80 -33.97 25.31
CA THR A 8 -29.56 -33.24 25.58
C THR A 8 -29.70 -31.85 24.97
N GLY A 9 -29.97 -30.84 25.80
CA GLY A 9 -29.97 -29.44 25.36
C GLY A 9 -28.55 -28.98 25.10
N ALA A 10 -28.22 -28.69 23.84
CA ALA A 10 -27.00 -27.98 23.47
C ALA A 10 -27.22 -26.48 23.75
N LEU A 11 -26.55 -25.95 24.77
CA LEU A 11 -26.41 -24.50 24.96
C LEU A 11 -25.44 -23.98 23.90
N LEU A 12 -25.97 -23.31 22.88
CA LEU A 12 -25.20 -22.46 21.98
C LEU A 12 -24.83 -21.19 22.76
N LEU A 13 -23.61 -21.15 23.30
CA LEU A 13 -22.99 -19.91 23.76
C LEU A 13 -22.60 -19.11 22.52
N ALA A 14 -23.47 -18.21 22.07
CA ALA A 14 -23.10 -17.15 21.15
C ALA A 14 -22.22 -16.16 21.93
N GLY A 15 -20.91 -16.42 21.96
CA GLY A 15 -19.95 -15.42 22.39
C GLY A 15 -20.01 -14.26 21.40
N CYS A 16 -20.37 -13.07 21.87
CA CYS A 16 -20.12 -11.85 21.13
C CYS A 16 -18.59 -11.72 21.04
N ALA A 17 -17.99 -12.16 19.95
CA ALA A 17 -16.64 -11.76 19.59
C ALA A 17 -16.71 -10.24 19.41
N THR A 18 -16.17 -9.51 20.38
CA THR A 18 -15.99 -8.07 20.21
C THR A 18 -14.79 -7.93 19.31
N THR A 19 -15.00 -7.39 18.10
CA THR A 19 -13.90 -6.96 17.24
C THR A 19 -13.04 -6.01 18.07
N PRO A 20 -11.71 -6.24 18.17
CA PRO A 20 -10.84 -5.31 18.86
C PRO A 20 -11.03 -3.92 18.28
N GLN A 21 -11.33 -2.94 19.12
CA GLN A 21 -11.37 -1.54 18.72
C GLN A 21 -10.11 -0.90 19.27
N GLY A 22 -9.25 -0.42 18.38
CA GLY A 22 -8.06 0.31 18.79
C GLY A 22 -8.40 1.64 19.47
N VAL A 23 -7.37 2.44 19.76
CA VAL A 23 -7.55 3.81 20.26
C VAL A 23 -8.43 4.58 19.26
N PRO A 24 -9.48 5.29 19.68
CA PRO A 24 -10.39 5.95 18.76
C PRO A 24 -9.66 6.89 17.78
N PRO A 25 -9.81 6.72 16.46
CA PRO A 25 -9.19 7.59 15.48
C PRO A 25 -9.88 8.95 15.42
N VAL A 26 -9.14 9.99 15.04
CA VAL A 26 -9.73 11.27 14.63
C VAL A 26 -10.30 11.14 13.22
N ALA A 27 -11.45 11.75 12.95
CA ALA A 27 -12.07 11.69 11.63
C ALA A 27 -11.48 12.75 10.69
N VAL A 28 -11.19 12.33 9.46
CA VAL A 28 -10.96 13.20 8.29
C VAL A 28 -11.91 12.80 7.17
N THR A 29 -11.99 13.59 6.10
CA THR A 29 -12.83 13.28 4.94
C THR A 29 -12.02 13.33 3.66
N ALA A 30 -12.30 12.42 2.75
CA ALA A 30 -11.78 12.49 1.39
C ALA A 30 -12.39 13.66 0.61
N VAL A 31 -11.58 14.25 -0.28
CA VAL A 31 -11.97 15.37 -1.15
C VAL A 31 -12.45 14.86 -2.50
N ALA A 32 -11.80 13.82 -3.02
CA ALA A 32 -12.13 13.19 -4.29
C ALA A 32 -11.97 11.66 -4.18
N GLN A 33 -12.40 10.95 -5.24
CA GLN A 33 -12.23 9.52 -5.37
C GLN A 33 -12.00 9.14 -6.83
N THR A 34 -11.39 7.98 -7.07
CA THR A 34 -11.23 7.46 -8.42
C THR A 34 -12.52 6.87 -8.98
N THR A 35 -12.60 6.77 -10.30
CA THR A 35 -13.56 5.88 -10.97
C THR A 35 -13.35 4.47 -10.41
N PRO A 36 -14.44 3.76 -10.02
CA PRO A 36 -14.35 2.39 -9.54
C PRO A 36 -13.60 1.46 -10.48
N VAL A 37 -12.90 0.47 -9.92
CA VAL A 37 -12.25 -0.56 -10.74
C VAL A 37 -13.28 -1.38 -11.51
N GLY A 38 -12.82 -2.07 -12.56
CA GLY A 38 -13.67 -3.01 -13.29
C GLY A 38 -14.08 -4.22 -12.43
N GLY A 39 -14.75 -5.19 -13.06
CA GLY A 39 -15.09 -6.45 -12.40
C GLY A 39 -16.50 -6.49 -11.81
N VAL A 40 -16.70 -7.35 -10.81
CA VAL A 40 -18.01 -7.65 -10.22
C VAL A 40 -18.14 -6.92 -8.87
N LEU A 41 -19.31 -6.34 -8.62
CA LEU A 41 -19.64 -5.71 -7.34
C LEU A 41 -19.46 -6.70 -6.18
N GLY A 42 -18.68 -6.29 -5.17
CA GLY A 42 -18.39 -7.08 -3.98
C GLY A 42 -17.22 -8.07 -4.14
N GLU A 43 -16.55 -8.10 -5.30
CA GLU A 43 -15.24 -8.75 -5.43
C GLU A 43 -14.16 -7.82 -4.89
N ASP A 44 -13.18 -8.46 -4.25
CA ASP A 44 -11.96 -7.84 -3.74
C ASP A 44 -10.97 -7.65 -4.89
N ALA A 45 -10.74 -6.40 -5.29
CA ALA A 45 -10.17 -6.03 -6.59
C ALA A 45 -9.23 -4.82 -6.52
N ALA A 46 -9.69 -3.64 -6.11
CA ALA A 46 -8.80 -2.49 -5.97
C ALA A 46 -7.88 -2.75 -4.78
N ASP A 47 -6.57 -2.52 -4.92
CA ASP A 47 -5.62 -2.99 -3.89
C ASP A 47 -4.65 -1.87 -3.48
N ASP A 48 -3.75 -1.44 -4.38
CA ASP A 48 -2.63 -0.60 -4.00
C ASP A 48 -2.43 0.61 -4.93
N PRO A 49 -2.27 1.83 -4.40
CA PRO A 49 -1.94 3.01 -5.17
C PRO A 49 -0.45 3.39 -5.12
N ALA A 50 0.04 4.05 -6.16
CA ALA A 50 1.33 4.74 -6.22
C ALA A 50 1.15 6.13 -6.87
N ILE A 51 1.82 7.16 -6.35
CA ILE A 51 1.58 8.55 -6.77
C ILE A 51 2.81 9.12 -7.50
N TRP A 52 2.61 9.49 -8.77
CA TRP A 52 3.59 10.33 -9.48
C TRP A 52 3.22 11.80 -9.34
N ARG A 53 4.08 12.56 -8.65
CA ARG A 53 3.93 14.01 -8.49
C ARG A 53 4.55 14.78 -9.66
N ASN A 54 3.72 15.49 -10.41
CA ASN A 54 4.21 16.45 -11.39
C ASN A 54 4.59 17.77 -10.70
N ALA A 55 5.88 17.97 -10.40
CA ALA A 55 6.33 19.19 -9.72
C ALA A 55 6.15 20.47 -10.55
N ALA A 56 6.14 20.37 -11.89
CA ALA A 56 6.02 21.51 -12.80
C ALA A 56 4.57 21.95 -12.99
N ASP A 57 3.65 21.00 -12.98
CA ASP A 57 2.21 21.23 -13.03
C ASP A 57 1.49 20.23 -12.10
N PRO A 58 1.33 20.58 -10.81
CA PRO A 58 0.76 19.68 -9.81
C PRO A 58 -0.59 19.07 -10.18
N SER A 59 -1.41 19.80 -10.95
CA SER A 59 -2.74 19.35 -11.39
C SER A 59 -2.69 18.18 -12.38
N ARG A 60 -1.53 17.96 -13.01
CA ARG A 60 -1.25 16.87 -13.94
C ARG A 60 -0.50 15.70 -13.31
N SER A 61 -0.47 15.62 -11.99
CA SER A 61 0.01 14.42 -11.29
C SER A 61 -0.88 13.22 -11.61
N LEU A 62 -0.33 12.03 -11.46
CA LEU A 62 -0.99 10.78 -11.81
C LEU A 62 -0.96 9.82 -10.62
N ILE A 63 -1.95 8.95 -10.55
CA ILE A 63 -2.02 7.83 -9.62
C ILE A 63 -2.00 6.56 -10.46
N VAL A 64 -1.06 5.67 -10.21
CA VAL A 64 -1.09 4.31 -10.76
C VAL A 64 -1.64 3.42 -9.67
N ALA A 65 -2.60 2.55 -9.96
CA ALA A 65 -3.15 1.67 -8.94
C ALA A 65 -3.50 0.30 -9.50
N THR A 66 -3.39 -0.73 -8.66
CA THR A 66 -3.71 -2.11 -9.04
C THR A 66 -5.20 -2.40 -8.91
N ASP A 67 -5.71 -3.11 -9.92
CA ASP A 67 -6.87 -3.99 -9.80
C ASP A 67 -6.30 -5.42 -9.81
N LYS A 68 -6.27 -6.07 -8.65
CA LYS A 68 -5.57 -7.34 -8.44
C LYS A 68 -6.13 -8.52 -9.22
N ASN A 69 -7.28 -8.33 -9.88
CA ASN A 69 -7.89 -9.33 -10.74
C ASN A 69 -7.68 -9.06 -12.23
N SER A 70 -7.14 -7.90 -12.63
CA SER A 70 -7.12 -7.51 -14.04
C SER A 70 -5.87 -6.76 -14.54
N GLY A 71 -5.23 -5.93 -13.73
CA GLY A 71 -4.05 -5.16 -14.13
C GLY A 71 -3.87 -3.83 -13.42
N LEU A 72 -3.34 -2.83 -14.12
CA LEU A 72 -3.05 -1.51 -13.58
C LEU A 72 -3.90 -0.44 -14.24
N ASN A 73 -4.52 0.40 -13.42
CA ASN A 73 -5.15 1.64 -13.86
C ASN A 73 -4.19 2.82 -13.66
N VAL A 74 -4.23 3.79 -14.57
CA VAL A 74 -3.66 5.13 -14.35
C VAL A 74 -4.79 6.12 -14.24
N TYR A 75 -4.80 6.93 -13.19
CA TYR A 75 -5.81 7.96 -12.93
C TYR A 75 -5.18 9.35 -12.92
N GLY A 76 -5.96 10.36 -13.31
CA GLY A 76 -5.68 11.74 -12.93
C GLY A 76 -6.14 12.05 -11.50
N LEU A 77 -5.76 13.22 -10.98
CA LEU A 77 -6.25 13.71 -9.68
C LEU A 77 -7.77 14.00 -9.66
N ASP A 78 -8.40 14.08 -10.83
CA ASP A 78 -9.86 14.14 -10.98
C ASP A 78 -10.54 12.77 -10.84
N GLY A 79 -9.76 11.72 -10.57
CA GLY A 79 -10.22 10.35 -10.39
C GLY A 79 -10.49 9.60 -11.70
N THR A 80 -10.37 10.25 -12.85
CA THR A 80 -10.72 9.61 -14.13
C THR A 80 -9.56 8.81 -14.71
N VAL A 81 -9.88 7.66 -15.29
CA VAL A 81 -8.91 6.75 -15.92
C VAL A 81 -8.26 7.44 -17.13
N ARG A 82 -6.94 7.38 -17.20
CA ARG A 82 -6.06 7.82 -18.31
C ARG A 82 -5.63 6.65 -19.16
N ASP A 83 -5.29 5.55 -18.52
CA ASP A 83 -4.88 4.31 -19.18
C ASP A 83 -5.24 3.09 -18.32
N PHE A 84 -5.27 1.93 -18.96
CA PHE A 84 -5.40 0.63 -18.31
C PHE A 84 -4.47 -0.37 -18.98
N ALA A 85 -3.52 -0.91 -18.21
CA ALA A 85 -2.61 -1.96 -18.64
C ALA A 85 -3.08 -3.31 -18.11
N ALA A 86 -3.64 -4.14 -18.98
CA ALA A 86 -4.03 -5.50 -18.64
C ALA A 86 -2.80 -6.34 -18.26
N ALA A 87 -2.82 -6.93 -17.07
CA ALA A 87 -1.69 -7.71 -16.53
C ALA A 87 -2.12 -8.97 -15.78
N GLY A 88 -3.43 -9.25 -15.69
CA GLY A 88 -3.96 -10.36 -14.91
C GLY A 88 -3.81 -10.07 -13.42
N GLU A 89 -3.34 -11.07 -12.68
CA GLU A 89 -3.20 -10.99 -11.21
C GLU A 89 -1.92 -10.25 -10.82
N VAL A 90 -1.99 -8.91 -10.74
CA VAL A 90 -0.99 -8.08 -10.05
C VAL A 90 -1.44 -7.79 -8.62
N ASN A 91 -0.59 -7.33 -7.71
CA ASN A 91 -1.00 -7.05 -6.31
C ASN A 91 -0.70 -5.62 -5.89
N ASN A 92 0.56 -5.31 -5.63
CA ASN A 92 1.03 -3.98 -5.25
C ASN A 92 1.77 -3.31 -6.39
N VAL A 93 1.85 -1.98 -6.34
CA VAL A 93 2.55 -1.16 -7.33
C VAL A 93 3.31 -0.04 -6.64
N ASP A 94 4.50 0.26 -7.13
CA ASP A 94 5.24 1.46 -6.75
C ASP A 94 5.94 2.07 -7.97
N LEU A 95 6.35 3.33 -7.86
CA LEU A 95 6.98 4.08 -8.94
C LEU A 95 8.13 4.96 -8.45
N ALA A 96 9.07 5.24 -9.35
CA ALA A 96 10.16 6.16 -9.09
C ALA A 96 10.58 6.90 -10.35
N GLU A 97 10.91 8.17 -10.19
CA GLU A 97 11.64 8.92 -11.22
C GLU A 97 13.11 8.52 -11.25
N VAL A 98 13.54 7.98 -12.38
CA VAL A 98 14.93 7.61 -12.63
C VAL A 98 15.56 8.64 -13.57
N SER A 99 16.64 9.27 -13.12
CA SER A 99 17.33 10.33 -13.87
C SER A 99 17.70 9.88 -15.28
N GLY A 100 17.21 10.61 -16.29
CA GLY A 100 17.45 10.31 -17.70
C GLY A 100 16.65 9.13 -18.27
N GLN A 101 15.89 8.41 -17.43
CA GLN A 101 15.03 7.29 -17.84
C GLN A 101 13.54 7.58 -17.64
N GLY A 102 13.15 8.64 -16.92
CA GLY A 102 11.74 8.97 -16.68
C GLY A 102 11.15 8.16 -15.52
N VAL A 103 9.82 8.00 -15.50
CA VAL A 103 9.11 7.30 -14.42
C VAL A 103 9.05 5.81 -14.73
N ILE A 104 9.61 5.02 -13.83
CA ILE A 104 9.53 3.55 -13.85
C ILE A 104 8.48 3.14 -12.84
N VAL A 105 7.61 2.22 -13.26
CA VAL A 105 6.55 1.64 -12.44
C VAL A 105 6.83 0.15 -12.33
N VAL A 106 6.71 -0.41 -11.13
CA VAL A 106 6.90 -1.84 -10.87
C VAL A 106 5.68 -2.35 -10.13
N ALA A 107 5.15 -3.49 -10.56
CA ALA A 107 4.10 -4.20 -9.83
C ALA A 107 4.54 -5.62 -9.50
N SER A 108 4.09 -6.15 -8.36
CA SER A 108 4.18 -7.57 -8.09
C SER A 108 3.20 -8.33 -9.00
N ASP A 109 3.63 -9.48 -9.50
CA ASP A 109 2.87 -10.30 -10.43
C ASP A 109 2.67 -11.71 -9.83
N ARG A 110 1.39 -12.08 -9.69
CA ARG A 110 0.88 -13.29 -9.04
C ARG A 110 0.35 -14.33 -10.02
N ASN A 111 0.49 -14.10 -11.32
CA ASN A 111 0.03 -15.06 -12.34
C ASN A 111 0.80 -16.41 -12.29
N ASP A 112 1.96 -16.46 -11.61
CA ASP A 112 2.68 -17.67 -11.24
C ASP A 112 2.73 -17.82 -9.70
N LEU A 113 2.09 -18.87 -9.19
CA LEU A 113 2.01 -19.14 -7.75
C LEU A 113 3.26 -19.84 -7.16
N VAL A 114 4.22 -20.22 -8.00
CA VAL A 114 5.43 -20.97 -7.60
C VAL A 114 6.67 -20.07 -7.66
N VAL A 115 6.70 -19.13 -8.60
CA VAL A 115 7.81 -18.19 -8.77
C VAL A 115 7.25 -16.78 -8.73
N ALA A 116 7.76 -15.98 -7.80
CA ALA A 116 7.38 -14.60 -7.66
C ALA A 116 8.01 -13.78 -8.80
N HIS A 117 7.22 -12.89 -9.39
CA HIS A 117 7.65 -12.03 -10.48
C HIS A 117 7.38 -10.56 -10.16
N ILE A 118 8.21 -9.70 -10.74
CA ILE A 118 7.89 -8.28 -10.90
C ILE A 118 7.63 -7.98 -12.38
N ARG A 119 6.65 -7.12 -12.63
CA ARG A 119 6.37 -6.57 -13.93
C ARG A 119 6.76 -5.11 -13.95
N VAL A 120 7.53 -4.71 -14.96
CA VAL A 120 8.10 -3.36 -15.03
C VAL A 120 7.52 -2.62 -16.22
N TYR A 121 7.14 -1.37 -15.99
CA TYR A 121 6.58 -0.45 -16.97
C TYR A 121 7.32 0.88 -16.97
N ARG A 122 7.13 1.62 -18.05
CA ARG A 122 7.43 3.05 -18.13
C ARG A 122 6.12 3.82 -18.20
N LEU A 123 5.98 4.85 -17.36
CA LEU A 123 4.85 5.76 -17.41
C LEU A 123 5.18 6.95 -18.33
N ASP A 124 4.38 7.15 -19.38
CA ASP A 124 4.35 8.41 -20.11
C ASP A 124 3.57 9.43 -19.26
N THR A 125 4.32 10.37 -18.66
CA THR A 125 3.77 11.39 -17.76
C THR A 125 2.94 12.47 -18.46
N THR A 126 2.92 12.47 -19.80
CA THR A 126 2.11 13.38 -20.60
C THR A 126 0.76 12.77 -20.94
N SER A 127 0.73 11.54 -21.46
CA SER A 127 -0.50 10.84 -21.84
C SER A 127 -1.15 10.07 -20.68
N GLY A 128 -0.35 9.62 -19.72
CA GLY A 128 -0.73 8.66 -18.68
C GLY A 128 -0.60 7.19 -19.11
N GLU A 129 -0.04 6.92 -20.30
CA GLU A 129 0.08 5.56 -20.83
C GLU A 129 1.20 4.75 -20.14
N LEU A 130 0.95 3.49 -19.85
CA LEU A 130 1.93 2.52 -19.37
C LEU A 130 2.46 1.66 -20.52
N THR A 131 3.77 1.70 -20.74
CA THR A 131 4.46 0.79 -21.67
C THR A 131 5.19 -0.29 -20.89
N GLU A 132 4.81 -1.57 -21.09
CA GLU A 132 5.52 -2.69 -20.47
C GLU A 132 6.95 -2.80 -21.00
N LEU A 133 7.91 -2.92 -20.07
CA LEU A 133 9.33 -3.13 -20.34
C LEU A 133 9.73 -4.60 -20.16
N GLY A 134 9.02 -5.35 -19.30
CA GLY A 134 9.16 -6.80 -19.21
C GLY A 134 8.71 -7.39 -17.87
N LEU A 135 8.81 -8.72 -17.79
CA LEU A 135 8.49 -9.55 -16.63
C LEU A 135 9.76 -10.26 -16.16
N PHE A 136 10.04 -10.19 -14.86
CA PHE A 136 11.30 -10.68 -14.27
C PHE A 136 11.03 -11.52 -13.03
N SER A 137 11.71 -12.67 -12.94
CA SER A 137 11.63 -13.54 -11.76
C SER A 137 12.42 -12.93 -10.60
N SER A 138 11.79 -12.90 -9.42
CA SER A 138 12.39 -12.45 -8.17
C SER A 138 12.94 -13.62 -7.35
N GLY A 139 12.23 -14.76 -7.34
CA GLY A 139 12.60 -15.95 -6.57
C GLY A 139 11.41 -16.90 -6.34
N PRO A 140 11.60 -18.01 -5.61
CA PRO A 140 10.52 -18.94 -5.30
C PRO A 140 9.45 -18.32 -4.36
N GLY A 141 8.20 -18.75 -4.52
CA GLY A 141 7.05 -18.30 -3.73
C GLY A 141 5.98 -17.60 -4.57
N GLU A 142 4.84 -17.33 -3.95
CA GLU A 142 3.76 -16.52 -4.57
C GLU A 142 4.05 -15.05 -4.27
N GLY A 143 4.23 -14.21 -5.29
CA GLY A 143 4.41 -12.77 -5.12
C GLY A 143 3.22 -12.14 -4.38
N TYR A 144 3.43 -11.03 -3.67
CA TYR A 144 2.39 -10.37 -2.90
C TYR A 144 2.70 -8.88 -2.74
N GLY A 145 3.16 -8.43 -1.58
CA GLY A 145 3.64 -7.08 -1.34
C GLY A 145 4.73 -6.60 -2.32
N LEU A 146 4.76 -5.29 -2.59
CA LEU A 146 5.84 -4.64 -3.33
C LEU A 146 5.99 -3.17 -2.97
N CYS A 147 7.24 -2.71 -2.85
CA CYS A 147 7.61 -1.30 -2.80
C CYS A 147 8.97 -1.08 -3.47
N MET A 148 9.31 0.17 -3.72
CA MET A 148 10.46 0.58 -4.52
C MET A 148 11.07 1.89 -4.01
N GLY A 149 12.33 2.13 -4.36
CA GLY A 149 12.97 3.41 -4.11
C GLY A 149 14.28 3.56 -4.86
N VAL A 150 14.73 4.80 -5.00
CA VAL A 150 16.10 5.09 -5.49
C VAL A 150 17.02 5.24 -4.28
N VAL A 151 17.82 4.22 -4.04
CA VAL A 151 18.74 4.09 -2.89
C VAL A 151 20.17 4.22 -3.39
N ASP A 152 20.92 5.21 -2.90
CA ASP A 152 22.26 5.56 -3.40
C ASP A 152 22.34 5.75 -4.93
N GLY A 153 21.27 6.27 -5.54
CA GLY A 153 21.18 6.45 -7.00
C GLY A 153 20.90 5.17 -7.79
N GLN A 154 20.75 4.02 -7.13
CA GLN A 154 20.33 2.75 -7.73
C GLN A 154 18.82 2.57 -7.50
N LEU A 155 18.06 2.27 -8.56
CA LEU A 155 16.68 1.85 -8.41
C LEU A 155 16.65 0.44 -7.78
N ARG A 156 15.94 0.31 -6.66
CA ARG A 156 15.76 -0.96 -5.94
C ARG A 156 14.29 -1.26 -5.74
N SER A 157 13.89 -2.51 -5.96
CA SER A 157 12.57 -3.03 -5.62
C SER A 157 12.67 -4.06 -4.50
N TYR A 158 11.62 -4.12 -3.70
CA TYR A 158 11.43 -5.06 -2.62
C TYR A 158 10.13 -5.80 -2.90
N LEU A 159 10.21 -7.08 -3.21
CA LEU A 159 9.04 -7.92 -3.43
C LEU A 159 8.89 -8.89 -2.26
N ASN A 160 7.69 -8.96 -1.69
CA ASN A 160 7.34 -9.84 -0.60
C ASN A 160 6.55 -11.03 -1.17
N THR A 161 6.67 -12.19 -0.52
CA THR A 161 5.84 -13.35 -0.84
C THR A 161 4.89 -13.66 0.30
N LYS A 162 3.77 -14.34 0.01
CA LYS A 162 2.82 -14.77 1.04
C LYS A 162 3.43 -15.65 2.14
N GLN A 163 4.61 -16.22 1.89
CA GLN A 163 5.30 -17.11 2.83
C GLN A 163 6.32 -16.37 3.71
N GLY A 164 6.43 -15.04 3.62
CA GLY A 164 7.34 -14.26 4.46
C GLY A 164 8.69 -13.93 3.83
N GLN A 165 8.96 -14.35 2.59
CA GLN A 165 10.22 -14.03 1.92
C GLN A 165 10.18 -12.62 1.33
N ILE A 166 11.31 -11.91 1.40
CA ILE A 166 11.45 -10.56 0.85
C ILE A 166 12.68 -10.53 -0.06
N TYR A 167 12.47 -10.25 -1.34
CA TYR A 167 13.51 -10.17 -2.37
C TYR A 167 13.85 -8.71 -2.66
N GLU A 168 15.04 -8.28 -2.25
CA GLU A 168 15.60 -7.01 -2.69
C GLU A 168 16.37 -7.19 -4.00
N GLN A 169 16.07 -6.34 -4.97
CA GLN A 169 16.59 -6.43 -6.32
C GLN A 169 17.02 -5.05 -6.82
N ALA A 170 18.14 -4.99 -7.54
CA ALA A 170 18.54 -3.81 -8.30
C ALA A 170 17.89 -3.85 -9.69
N ILE A 171 17.36 -2.71 -10.11
CA ILE A 171 16.80 -2.51 -11.45
C ILE A 171 17.69 -1.52 -12.21
N GLU A 172 18.31 -1.98 -13.28
CA GLU A 172 19.08 -1.13 -14.20
C GLU A 172 18.29 -0.89 -15.49
N VAL A 173 18.03 0.39 -15.79
CA VAL A 173 17.28 0.79 -16.98
C VAL A 173 18.19 1.52 -17.95
N SER A 174 18.25 1.03 -19.20
CA SER A 174 19.01 1.64 -20.29
C SER A 174 18.14 1.72 -21.54
N GLY A 175 17.42 2.83 -21.70
CA GLY A 175 16.45 3.00 -22.77
C GLY A 175 15.32 1.98 -22.65
N ALA A 176 15.17 1.10 -23.64
CA ALA A 176 14.18 0.02 -23.62
C ALA A 176 14.71 -1.29 -22.99
N SER A 177 16.00 -1.37 -22.66
CA SER A 177 16.59 -2.54 -22.03
C SER A 177 16.56 -2.41 -20.51
N LEU A 178 16.26 -3.51 -19.83
CA LEU A 178 16.18 -3.58 -18.39
C LEU A 178 16.89 -4.84 -17.86
N THR A 179 17.62 -4.70 -16.77
CA THR A 179 18.22 -5.82 -16.04
C THR A 179 17.75 -5.77 -14.59
N VAL A 180 17.28 -6.90 -14.08
CA VAL A 180 16.94 -7.09 -12.67
C VAL A 180 17.96 -8.06 -12.07
N SER A 181 18.64 -7.64 -11.00
CA SER A 181 19.66 -8.45 -10.33
C SER A 181 19.35 -8.58 -8.85
N PRO A 182 19.43 -9.79 -8.27
CA PRO A 182 19.19 -9.97 -6.84
C PRO A 182 20.30 -9.30 -6.02
N LEU A 183 19.92 -8.67 -4.90
CA LEU A 183 20.86 -8.08 -3.94
C LEU A 183 20.91 -8.89 -2.64
N ARG A 184 19.78 -9.01 -1.94
CA ARG A 184 19.66 -9.81 -0.71
C ARG A 184 18.25 -10.41 -0.58
N THR A 185 18.15 -11.43 0.25
CA THR A 185 16.88 -12.02 0.66
C THR A 185 16.74 -11.87 2.16
N MET A 186 15.62 -11.31 2.58
CA MET A 186 15.20 -11.16 3.97
C MET A 186 13.97 -12.05 4.21
N SER A 187 13.55 -12.17 5.46
CA SER A 187 12.29 -12.83 5.78
C SER A 187 11.67 -12.31 7.06
N VAL A 188 10.35 -12.33 7.11
CA VAL A 188 9.57 -12.28 8.36
C VAL A 188 8.90 -13.64 8.60
N PRO A 189 8.41 -13.93 9.82
CA PRO A 189 7.88 -15.26 10.16
C PRO A 189 6.64 -15.70 9.36
N THR A 190 5.74 -14.78 9.03
CA THR A 190 4.47 -15.05 8.33
C THR A 190 4.20 -14.04 7.22
N GLN A 191 2.96 -13.97 6.73
CA GLN A 191 2.55 -13.23 5.54
C GLN A 191 2.78 -11.71 5.69
N PRO A 192 3.60 -11.10 4.81
CA PRO A 192 3.79 -9.67 4.72
C PRO A 192 3.24 -9.06 3.42
N GLU A 193 2.73 -7.84 3.49
CA GLU A 193 2.21 -7.13 2.32
C GLU A 193 2.75 -5.71 2.23
N GLY A 194 2.27 -4.80 3.08
CA GLY A 194 2.68 -3.41 3.02
C GLY A 194 4.18 -3.25 3.22
N CYS A 195 4.82 -2.47 2.36
CA CYS A 195 6.22 -2.10 2.57
C CYS A 195 6.54 -0.69 2.09
N VAL A 196 7.58 -0.11 2.68
CA VAL A 196 8.16 1.17 2.25
C VAL A 196 9.65 1.18 2.53
N VAL A 197 10.42 1.82 1.67
CA VAL A 197 11.86 2.07 1.90
C VAL A 197 12.09 3.56 2.08
N ASP A 198 12.80 3.94 3.14
CA ASP A 198 13.28 5.31 3.31
C ASP A 198 14.66 5.46 2.64
N PRO A 199 14.77 6.13 1.47
CA PRO A 199 16.03 6.23 0.75
C PRO A 199 17.08 7.09 1.45
N ARG A 200 16.74 7.81 2.53
CA ARG A 200 17.68 8.67 3.26
C ARG A 200 18.60 7.89 4.21
N ASN A 201 18.10 6.77 4.73
CA ASN A 201 18.81 5.89 5.67
C ASN A 201 18.77 4.41 5.28
N HIS A 202 18.10 4.09 4.17
CA HIS A 202 17.91 2.76 3.58
C HIS A 202 17.19 1.77 4.51
N ALA A 203 16.40 2.30 5.45
CA ALA A 203 15.53 1.48 6.29
C ALA A 203 14.34 1.01 5.45
N LEU A 204 14.20 -0.31 5.34
CA LEU A 204 13.01 -0.96 4.78
C LEU A 204 12.05 -1.27 5.92
N TYR A 205 10.79 -0.89 5.79
CA TYR A 205 9.72 -1.26 6.69
C TYR A 205 8.81 -2.26 6.00
N ILE A 206 8.41 -3.32 6.71
CA ILE A 206 7.55 -4.40 6.23
C ILE A 206 6.42 -4.61 7.23
N GLY A 207 5.17 -4.56 6.79
CA GLY A 207 4.00 -4.99 7.55
C GLY A 207 3.87 -6.51 7.44
N GLU A 208 4.01 -7.22 8.55
CA GLU A 208 3.56 -8.61 8.70
C GLU A 208 2.12 -8.56 9.25
N GLU A 209 1.15 -8.92 8.40
CA GLU A 209 -0.29 -8.64 8.57
C GLU A 209 -0.79 -8.93 9.98
N ASN A 210 -0.41 -10.09 10.51
CA ASN A 210 -0.89 -10.62 11.78
C ASN A 210 0.10 -10.48 12.95
N ALA A 211 1.17 -9.70 12.79
CA ALA A 211 2.16 -9.49 13.84
C ALA A 211 2.53 -8.02 14.09
N GLY A 212 2.76 -7.22 13.04
CA GLY A 212 3.20 -5.83 13.17
C GLY A 212 4.18 -5.38 12.10
N ILE A 213 4.79 -4.22 12.34
CA ILE A 213 5.75 -3.58 11.43
C ILE A 213 7.16 -3.96 11.85
N TRP A 214 7.91 -4.50 10.90
CA TRP A 214 9.33 -4.79 10.97
C TRP A 214 10.14 -3.66 10.31
N ARG A 215 11.35 -3.44 10.82
CA ARG A 215 12.37 -2.59 10.20
C ARG A 215 13.61 -3.42 9.89
N PHE A 216 14.06 -3.36 8.64
CA PHE A 216 15.34 -3.88 8.21
C PHE A 216 16.28 -2.69 7.96
N PRO A 217 17.37 -2.56 8.75
CA PRO A 217 18.39 -1.54 8.48
C PRO A 217 19.05 -1.71 7.11
N ALA A 218 19.73 -0.64 6.66
CA ALA A 218 20.61 -0.66 5.51
C ALA A 218 21.54 -1.89 5.55
N ASP A 219 21.59 -2.65 4.46
CA ASP A 219 22.46 -3.81 4.26
C ASP A 219 22.36 -4.97 5.30
N SER A 220 21.38 -4.92 6.23
CA SER A 220 21.07 -6.00 7.18
C SER A 220 20.05 -6.99 6.63
N THR A 221 20.26 -8.29 6.78
CA THR A 221 19.18 -9.27 6.58
C THR A 221 18.36 -9.51 7.84
N ASP A 222 18.83 -9.01 8.98
CA ASP A 222 18.15 -9.11 10.27
C ASP A 222 17.19 -7.92 10.42
N GLY A 223 15.91 -8.23 10.62
CA GLY A 223 14.86 -7.27 10.92
C GLY A 223 14.55 -7.21 12.41
N GLU A 224 14.05 -6.07 12.86
CA GLU A 224 13.51 -5.88 14.20
C GLU A 224 12.05 -5.43 14.15
N MET A 225 11.21 -5.95 15.03
CA MET A 225 9.84 -5.48 15.15
C MET A 225 9.84 -4.12 15.84
N VAL A 226 9.35 -3.09 15.14
CA VAL A 226 9.33 -1.70 15.63
C VAL A 226 7.95 -1.22 16.07
N ALA A 227 6.88 -1.89 15.61
CA ALA A 227 5.52 -1.69 16.12
C ALA A 227 4.76 -3.01 16.06
N ALA A 228 4.43 -3.60 17.21
CA ALA A 228 3.64 -4.84 17.26
C ALA A 228 2.14 -4.53 17.18
N ILE A 229 1.36 -5.50 16.72
CA ILE A 229 -0.10 -5.48 16.89
C ILE A 229 -0.41 -5.60 18.38
N ASP A 230 -0.96 -4.52 18.92
CA ASP A 230 -1.30 -4.38 20.33
C ASP A 230 -2.80 -4.20 20.58
N ASN A 231 -3.60 -4.21 19.50
CA ASN A 231 -5.02 -3.87 19.49
C ASN A 231 -5.30 -2.48 20.10
N GLN A 232 -4.34 -1.56 19.99
CA GLN A 232 -4.47 -0.15 20.35
C GLN A 232 -4.11 0.74 19.18
N TRP A 233 -2.88 0.67 18.69
CA TRP A 233 -2.41 1.43 17.55
C TRP A 233 -2.62 0.65 16.26
N LEU A 234 -2.31 -0.64 16.29
CA LEU A 234 -2.51 -1.57 15.19
C LEU A 234 -3.49 -2.67 15.62
N VAL A 235 -4.51 -2.87 14.80
CA VAL A 235 -5.43 -4.01 14.83
C VAL A 235 -5.20 -4.77 13.54
N ALA A 236 -4.97 -6.08 13.64
CA ALA A 236 -4.72 -6.92 12.47
C ALA A 236 -5.89 -6.83 11.47
N ASP A 237 -5.65 -6.73 10.17
CA ASP A 237 -4.35 -6.88 9.51
C ASP A 237 -3.58 -5.55 9.33
N VAL A 238 -2.24 -5.62 9.39
CA VAL A 238 -1.33 -4.51 9.03
C VAL A 238 -1.06 -4.55 7.53
N GLU A 239 -1.73 -3.68 6.80
CA GLU A 239 -1.68 -3.64 5.33
C GLU A 239 -0.71 -2.57 4.83
N GLY A 240 -1.13 -1.76 3.85
CA GLY A 240 -0.31 -0.75 3.20
C GLY A 240 0.42 0.16 4.18
N LEU A 241 1.67 0.48 3.83
CA LEU A 241 2.52 1.42 4.55
C LEU A 241 2.82 2.63 3.66
N ALA A 242 2.92 3.81 4.23
CA ALA A 242 3.30 5.02 3.51
C ALA A 242 4.25 5.89 4.35
N LEU A 243 5.10 6.68 3.70
CA LEU A 243 6.04 7.57 4.38
C LEU A 243 5.69 9.05 4.16
N ALA A 244 5.86 9.86 5.21
CA ALA A 244 5.97 11.30 5.14
C ALA A 244 7.34 11.74 5.69
N PRO A 245 8.42 11.62 4.89
CA PRO A 245 9.77 11.99 5.31
C PRO A 245 9.91 13.47 5.65
N ASP A 246 10.60 13.78 6.76
CA ASP A 246 11.04 15.14 7.09
C ASP A 246 12.51 15.15 7.55
N GLY A 247 13.29 16.11 7.07
CA GLY A 247 14.71 16.22 7.38
C GLY A 247 15.53 14.99 6.96
N ILE A 248 16.52 14.63 7.79
CA ILE A 248 17.51 13.58 7.49
C ILE A 248 16.92 12.18 7.66
N ASP A 249 16.21 11.94 8.76
CA ASP A 249 15.66 10.63 9.14
C ASP A 249 14.33 10.74 9.92
N GLY A 250 13.77 11.95 10.01
CA GLY A 250 12.53 12.23 10.71
C GLY A 250 11.29 12.11 9.81
N GLY A 251 10.16 12.58 10.33
CA GLY A 251 8.87 12.52 9.65
C GLY A 251 7.98 11.44 10.24
N TYR A 252 7.17 10.81 9.40
CA TYR A 252 6.17 9.84 9.83
C TYR A 252 6.11 8.61 8.94
N LEU A 253 5.72 7.49 9.54
CA LEU A 253 5.20 6.32 8.85
C LEU A 253 3.70 6.23 9.14
N VAL A 254 2.90 6.01 8.09
CA VAL A 254 1.47 5.73 8.18
C VAL A 254 1.26 4.26 7.85
N ALA A 255 0.41 3.57 8.61
CA ALA A 255 0.06 2.18 8.38
C ALA A 255 -1.46 2.01 8.31
N SER A 256 -1.95 1.24 7.36
CA SER A 256 -3.32 0.75 7.35
C SER A 256 -3.50 -0.28 8.46
N SER A 257 -4.41 0.00 9.39
CA SER A 257 -4.86 -0.89 10.46
C SER A 257 -6.23 -1.41 10.01
N GLN A 258 -6.22 -2.40 9.13
CA GLN A 258 -7.39 -2.80 8.33
C GLN A 258 -8.53 -3.30 9.22
N GLY A 259 -8.22 -4.08 10.26
CA GLY A 259 -9.22 -4.73 11.11
C GLY A 259 -10.12 -3.80 11.92
N ASP A 260 -9.79 -2.51 12.01
CA ASP A 260 -10.65 -1.49 12.61
C ASP A 260 -10.82 -0.22 11.77
N ASN A 261 -10.58 -0.32 10.45
CA ASN A 261 -10.82 0.73 9.45
C ASN A 261 -10.13 2.06 9.82
N ALA A 262 -8.89 1.99 10.30
CA ALA A 262 -8.13 3.15 10.76
C ALA A 262 -6.70 3.17 10.21
N PHE A 263 -6.05 4.31 10.35
CA PHE A 263 -4.67 4.53 9.94
C PHE A 263 -3.85 4.96 11.15
N ALA A 264 -2.82 4.20 11.47
CA ALA A 264 -1.89 4.51 12.57
C ALA A 264 -0.73 5.36 12.06
N VAL A 265 -0.34 6.38 12.82
CA VAL A 265 0.79 7.25 12.48
C VAL A 265 1.88 7.09 13.52
N PHE A 266 3.10 6.80 13.09
CA PHE A 266 4.30 6.66 13.91
C PHE A 266 5.33 7.71 13.52
N SER A 267 6.11 8.24 14.47
CA SER A 267 7.25 9.10 14.15
C SER A 267 8.45 8.30 13.65
N LEU A 268 9.23 8.90 12.76
CA LEU A 268 10.55 8.39 12.38
C LEU A 268 11.65 9.15 13.14
N PRO A 269 12.79 8.49 13.46
CA PRO A 269 13.07 7.06 13.26
C PRO A 269 12.67 6.18 14.46
N ASP A 270 12.07 6.75 15.51
CA ASP A 270 11.85 6.08 16.81
C ASP A 270 10.57 5.21 16.87
N MET A 271 9.74 5.27 15.83
CA MET A 271 8.49 4.53 15.68
C MET A 271 7.51 4.74 16.84
N GLN A 272 7.54 5.91 17.49
CA GLN A 272 6.59 6.23 18.55
C GLN A 272 5.21 6.58 17.97
N PRO A 273 4.09 6.07 18.53
CA PRO A 273 2.77 6.43 18.07
C PRO A 273 2.49 7.94 18.21
N ARG A 274 1.95 8.53 17.16
CA ARG A 274 1.62 9.97 17.05
C ARG A 274 0.14 10.25 16.93
N GLY A 275 -0.67 9.22 16.71
CA GLY A 275 -2.12 9.29 16.66
C GLY A 275 -2.68 8.30 15.65
N ARG A 276 -4.01 8.30 15.53
CA ARG A 276 -4.74 7.49 14.55
C ARG A 276 -5.79 8.35 13.88
N PHE A 277 -6.03 8.13 12.60
CA PHE A 277 -7.13 8.78 11.89
C PHE A 277 -7.95 7.76 11.11
N ALA A 278 -9.18 8.12 10.74
CA ALA A 278 -10.04 7.34 9.88
C ALA A 278 -10.68 8.28 8.85
N ILE A 279 -10.91 7.76 7.64
CA ILE A 279 -11.59 8.51 6.59
C ILE A 279 -13.08 8.27 6.75
N GLY A 280 -13.73 9.16 7.48
CA GLY A 280 -15.17 9.10 7.74
C GLY A 280 -16.00 9.56 6.55
N ALA A 281 -17.31 9.33 6.63
CA ALA A 281 -18.25 9.66 5.57
C ALA A 281 -18.22 11.16 5.24
N GLY A 282 -17.80 11.47 4.00
CA GLY A 282 -17.79 12.82 3.44
C GLY A 282 -18.66 12.93 2.18
N ALA A 283 -18.28 13.83 1.27
CA ALA A 283 -18.97 14.00 0.00
C ALA A 283 -18.81 12.79 -0.96
N VAL A 284 -17.74 12.01 -0.77
CA VAL A 284 -17.39 10.84 -1.60
C VAL A 284 -17.38 9.53 -0.79
N GLY A 285 -18.14 9.49 0.32
CA GLY A 285 -18.19 8.32 1.20
C GLY A 285 -17.08 8.28 2.25
N SER A 286 -16.99 7.15 2.95
CA SER A 286 -15.93 6.79 3.90
C SER A 286 -14.93 5.84 3.23
N VAL A 287 -14.02 5.30 4.01
CA VAL A 287 -13.14 4.18 3.63
C VAL A 287 -13.25 3.10 4.69
N GLU A 288 -13.37 1.85 4.25
CA GLU A 288 -13.34 0.65 5.11
C GLU A 288 -12.51 -0.45 4.42
N GLU A 289 -11.96 -1.37 5.22
CA GLU A 289 -11.21 -2.53 4.75
C GLU A 289 -10.02 -2.16 3.82
N THR A 290 -9.28 -1.10 4.16
CA THR A 290 -8.15 -0.62 3.33
C THR A 290 -6.99 -1.60 3.27
N ASP A 291 -6.67 -2.05 2.06
CA ASP A 291 -5.41 -2.71 1.73
C ASP A 291 -4.28 -1.67 1.57
N GLY A 292 -4.04 -1.16 0.36
CA GLY A 292 -2.93 -0.26 0.04
C GLY A 292 -3.19 1.22 0.32
N ILE A 293 -2.10 1.92 0.65
CA ILE A 293 -2.06 3.37 0.88
C ILE A 293 -0.79 3.96 0.29
N GLU A 294 -0.86 5.23 -0.13
CA GLU A 294 0.31 5.99 -0.57
C GLU A 294 0.23 7.43 -0.06
N LEU A 295 1.39 8.01 0.24
CA LEU A 295 1.54 9.38 0.70
C LEU A 295 2.67 10.08 -0.05
N ALA A 296 2.28 10.97 -0.97
CA ALA A 296 3.23 11.85 -1.62
C ALA A 296 3.16 13.26 -1.01
N LEU A 297 4.30 13.75 -0.53
CA LEU A 297 4.42 15.10 0.02
C LEU A 297 4.53 16.18 -1.08
N GLY A 298 4.18 17.40 -0.71
CA GLY A 298 4.27 18.58 -1.55
C GLY A 298 2.93 19.00 -2.14
N ASN A 299 2.94 20.08 -2.91
CA ASN A 299 1.70 20.66 -3.44
C ASN A 299 1.18 19.83 -4.63
N PHE A 300 -0.09 19.43 -4.57
CA PHE A 300 -0.90 18.77 -5.63
C PHE A 300 -2.08 19.63 -6.10
N GLY A 301 -2.15 20.89 -5.66
CA GLY A 301 -3.25 21.83 -5.95
C GLY A 301 -3.88 22.40 -4.68
N PRO A 302 -4.90 23.25 -4.83
CA PRO A 302 -5.54 23.92 -3.70
C PRO A 302 -6.17 22.97 -2.68
N ASP A 303 -6.60 21.78 -3.11
CA ASP A 303 -7.20 20.77 -2.23
C ASP A 303 -6.15 19.96 -1.44
N TYR A 304 -4.91 19.93 -1.95
CA TYR A 304 -3.82 19.10 -1.44
C TYR A 304 -2.52 19.93 -1.33
N PRO A 305 -2.51 21.02 -0.53
CA PRO A 305 -1.42 22.00 -0.56
C PRO A 305 -0.10 21.49 0.02
N GLU A 306 -0.14 20.45 0.85
CA GLU A 306 1.02 19.92 1.59
C GLU A 306 1.28 18.42 1.34
N GLY A 307 0.42 17.78 0.57
CA GLY A 307 0.56 16.37 0.21
C GLY A 307 -0.79 15.74 -0.11
N LEU A 308 -0.71 14.63 -0.83
CA LEU A 308 -1.83 13.79 -1.20
C LEU A 308 -1.66 12.42 -0.54
N PHE A 309 -2.64 12.04 0.26
CA PHE A 309 -2.80 10.69 0.79
C PHE A 309 -3.86 9.96 -0.03
N VAL A 310 -3.54 8.79 -0.56
CA VAL A 310 -4.47 7.93 -1.29
C VAL A 310 -4.66 6.64 -0.50
N ALA A 311 -5.90 6.23 -0.31
CA ALA A 311 -6.24 4.97 0.35
C ALA A 311 -7.25 4.20 -0.49
N GLN A 312 -7.03 2.90 -0.62
CA GLN A 312 -8.03 1.97 -1.16
C GLN A 312 -9.28 1.95 -0.27
N ASP A 313 -10.45 1.79 -0.89
CA ASP A 313 -11.75 1.60 -0.22
C ASP A 313 -12.38 0.27 -0.64
N GLY A 314 -12.36 -0.68 0.30
CA GLY A 314 -12.92 -2.01 0.15
C GLY A 314 -14.45 -2.03 0.09
N GLN A 315 -15.13 -0.96 0.53
CA GLN A 315 -16.58 -0.88 0.68
C GLN A 315 -17.21 0.35 -0.01
N ASN A 316 -16.85 0.58 -1.28
CA ASN A 316 -17.33 1.72 -2.08
C ASN A 316 -18.79 1.57 -2.61
N GLN A 317 -19.74 1.21 -1.75
CA GLN A 317 -21.14 0.99 -2.15
C GLN A 317 -21.80 2.27 -2.73
N PRO A 318 -22.63 2.15 -3.80
CA PRO A 318 -23.12 0.92 -4.42
C PRO A 318 -22.22 0.36 -5.54
N ASP A 319 -21.03 0.93 -5.73
CA ASP A 319 -20.12 0.60 -6.81
C ASP A 319 -19.03 -0.40 -6.37
N THR A 320 -18.22 -0.87 -7.33
CA THR A 320 -16.99 -1.63 -7.04
C THR A 320 -15.98 -0.77 -6.28
N GLN A 321 -14.98 -1.43 -5.69
CA GLN A 321 -13.92 -0.78 -4.93
C GLN A 321 -13.20 0.32 -5.73
N ASN A 322 -12.62 1.29 -5.02
CA ASN A 322 -11.89 2.39 -5.62
C ASN A 322 -10.83 2.95 -4.67
N PHE A 323 -10.31 4.14 -4.96
CA PHE A 323 -9.35 4.84 -4.12
C PHE A 323 -9.88 6.23 -3.74
N LYS A 324 -9.71 6.63 -2.49
CA LYS A 324 -10.05 7.97 -1.99
C LYS A 324 -8.83 8.86 -1.88
N LEU A 325 -9.00 10.13 -2.20
CA LEU A 325 -7.95 11.15 -2.16
C LEU A 325 -8.19 12.09 -0.98
N VAL A 326 -7.20 12.19 -0.09
CA VAL A 326 -7.27 12.94 1.17
C VAL A 326 -6.11 13.93 1.27
N SER A 327 -6.41 15.11 1.82
CA SER A 327 -5.40 16.14 2.05
C SER A 327 -4.52 15.77 3.23
N TRP A 328 -3.21 15.64 3.00
CA TRP A 328 -2.25 15.43 4.09
C TRP A 328 -2.28 16.57 5.11
N ALA A 329 -2.49 17.81 4.64
CA ALA A 329 -2.67 18.97 5.52
C ALA A 329 -3.83 18.79 6.51
N ALA A 330 -4.95 18.23 6.05
CA ALA A 330 -6.11 17.96 6.89
C ALA A 330 -5.84 16.84 7.91
N ILE A 331 -5.11 15.79 7.50
CA ILE A 331 -4.68 14.71 8.40
C ILE A 331 -3.77 15.25 9.50
N ARG A 332 -2.74 16.03 9.13
CA ARG A 332 -1.83 16.65 10.12
C ARG A 332 -2.59 17.56 11.09
N ALA A 333 -3.48 18.41 10.57
CA ALA A 333 -4.27 19.31 11.40
C ALA A 333 -5.18 18.56 12.39
N ALA A 334 -5.82 17.47 11.95
CA ALA A 334 -6.67 16.64 12.81
C ALA A 334 -5.88 15.93 13.92
N LEU A 335 -4.65 15.52 13.62
CA LEU A 335 -3.75 14.85 14.56
C LEU A 335 -2.92 15.81 15.43
N GLY A 336 -2.90 17.10 15.10
CA GLY A 336 -2.06 18.09 15.78
C GLY A 336 -0.55 17.91 15.50
N LEU A 337 -0.19 17.52 14.28
CA LEU A 337 1.18 17.31 13.81
C LEU A 337 1.77 18.56 13.13
#